data_AF-A0A5Z0GY55-F1
#
_entry.id   AF-A0A5Z0GY55-F1
#
_cell.length_a   1.000
_cell.length_b   1.000
_cell.length_c   1.000
_cell.angle_alpha   90.00
_cell.angle_beta   90.00
_cell.angle_gamma   90.00
#
_symmetry.space_group_name_H-M   'P 1'
#
loop_
_entity.id
_entity.type
_entity.pdbx_description
1 polymer ?
#
loop_
_entity_poly.entity_id
_entity_poly.type
_entity_poly.pdbx_seq_one_letter_code
_entity_poly.pdbx_strand_id
1 'polypeptide(L)'
;MFYKKNDLIDITNYLAMKSFGLKYFASEQTSQLLIYSKKKYCLRYLVLERVDFDIKKLIVLISINSIEWKKIEYKYYIDKDLKIIIEINIPIYFKYIKLNYKDNFYITRSNMKILVTKFLGLIVSNRPDGFASRIWAFLNAMYIAKKTGFKFGFVWPRFDDVGGMISKKYITIDSEENIFDKNFIQNHSYTCSRLPQTHSYDNCLGPLSLKNIQKLPFYEDYGHLVTCCIPLYELIFDIDIQEYQYKLRQIWNKLQFSYKYLNIKNIVENIYHKLNNHFVAIHIRGGDIVNGEHRLFIMSSLWTYLYPLELVTQLIKMLLGQKIKIIVFSDDDEAVEMIKKNLIYNQYNLENLYFSKDLTPKYLSIEENIFFNFQLLSKSRYIYGSQWSTFRILAGFLGECKKQEAILDTFTYDEQYQILSDNLRSVKTNRSYKAASCMYLYVIGRNIDKDKECLIKILRKGFRYDPKNLSFKIKIIDLLFELDVVKAECEIKNIFFEKKYGFIELLFSKFYKMEFEMEWRNYLKFANKNYPYISLIASYIAFYIGDIENSLKLYSYYKDDEEIKDITSKVFMCEIFQKNFYYLNQEIIDKNI
;
A
#
# COMPACT_ATOMS: atom_id res chain seq x y z
N MET A 1 1.63 25.80 10.75
CA MET A 1 1.44 26.08 9.32
C MET A 1 2.04 24.88 8.63
N PHE A 2 1.26 24.20 7.81
CA PHE A 2 1.74 23.01 7.12
C PHE A 2 2.41 23.33 5.77
N TYR A 3 2.09 24.48 5.14
CA TYR A 3 2.82 24.97 3.97
C TYR A 3 4.22 25.48 4.35
N LYS A 4 5.21 25.26 3.48
CA LYS A 4 6.56 25.80 3.67
C LYS A 4 6.57 27.30 3.45
N LYS A 5 7.52 28.02 4.06
CA LYS A 5 7.70 29.46 3.86
C LYS A 5 7.80 29.85 2.37
N ASN A 6 8.47 29.04 1.56
CA ASN A 6 8.65 29.29 0.13
C ASN A 6 7.37 29.04 -0.71
N ASP A 7 6.37 28.37 -0.15
CA ASP A 7 5.07 28.10 -0.80
C ASP A 7 4.11 29.27 -0.67
N LEU A 8 4.33 30.09 0.34
CA LEU A 8 3.48 31.21 0.72
C LEU A 8 4.03 32.50 0.13
N ILE A 9 3.13 33.39 -0.24
CA ILE A 9 3.42 34.79 -0.56
C ILE A 9 2.76 35.63 0.52
N ASP A 10 3.55 36.47 1.17
CA ASP A 10 3.02 37.56 1.97
C ASP A 10 2.56 38.67 1.03
N ILE A 11 1.24 38.83 0.92
CA ILE A 11 0.65 39.83 0.04
C ILE A 11 0.27 41.12 0.76
N THR A 12 0.53 41.23 2.06
CA THR A 12 0.13 42.37 2.89
C THR A 12 0.55 43.71 2.27
N ASN A 13 1.73 43.72 1.64
CA ASN A 13 2.26 44.93 1.03
C ASN A 13 1.57 45.39 -0.26
N TYR A 14 0.86 44.49 -0.94
CA TYR A 14 0.19 44.73 -2.20
C TYR A 14 -1.31 45.03 -2.03
N LEU A 15 -1.79 45.09 -0.79
CA LEU A 15 -3.18 45.28 -0.44
C LEU A 15 -3.45 46.72 0.00
N ALA A 16 -4.63 47.22 -0.37
CA ALA A 16 -5.15 48.47 0.15
C ALA A 16 -5.95 48.19 1.43
N MET A 17 -5.75 49.01 2.47
CA MET A 17 -6.43 48.88 3.76
C MET A 17 -7.27 50.12 4.03
N LYS A 18 -8.53 49.92 4.41
CA LYS A 18 -9.40 50.96 4.96
C LYS A 18 -9.83 50.54 6.36
N SER A 19 -9.40 51.31 7.35
CA SER A 19 -9.86 51.15 8.74
C SER A 19 -11.13 51.98 8.92
N PHE A 20 -12.23 51.31 9.23
CA PHE A 20 -13.48 51.97 9.59
C PHE A 20 -13.56 51.99 11.11
N GLY A 21 -12.93 53.01 11.71
CA GLY A 21 -13.11 53.31 13.13
C GLY A 21 -14.54 53.80 13.33
N LEU A 22 -15.42 52.91 13.78
CA LEU A 22 -16.81 53.26 14.10
C LEU A 22 -16.83 54.17 15.33
N LYS A 23 -16.81 55.48 15.11
CA LYS A 23 -17.15 56.46 16.15
C LYS A 23 -18.68 56.39 16.36
N TYR A 24 -19.05 55.71 17.45
CA TYR A 24 -20.28 55.81 18.24
C TYR A 24 -21.52 56.39 17.55
N PHE A 25 -22.52 55.54 17.31
CA PHE A 25 -23.89 55.76 17.79
C PHE A 25 -24.50 54.40 18.14
N ALA A 26 -25.30 54.36 19.20
CA ALA A 26 -25.70 53.17 19.94
C ALA A 26 -26.38 52.09 19.08
N SER A 27 -25.66 51.00 18.82
CA SER A 27 -26.14 49.59 18.92
C SER A 27 -25.17 48.53 18.36
N GLU A 28 -24.07 48.87 17.67
CA GLU A 28 -23.01 47.89 17.34
C GLU A 28 -21.58 48.46 17.46
N GLN A 29 -20.88 48.14 18.55
CA GLN A 29 -19.47 48.46 18.82
C GLN A 29 -18.51 47.46 18.13
N THR A 30 -18.46 47.45 16.80
CA THR A 30 -17.47 46.61 16.09
C THR A 30 -16.41 47.45 15.41
N SER A 31 -15.14 47.20 15.70
CA SER A 31 -14.06 47.70 14.83
C SER A 31 -14.02 46.86 13.55
N GLN A 32 -14.00 47.52 12.39
CA GLN A 32 -13.94 46.85 11.09
C GLN A 32 -12.69 47.25 10.30
N LEU A 33 -11.95 46.25 9.85
CA LEU A 33 -10.86 46.41 8.91
C LEU A 33 -11.25 45.77 7.57
N LEU A 34 -11.29 46.59 6.51
CA LEU A 34 -11.51 46.11 5.15
C LEU A 34 -10.20 46.13 4.37
N ILE A 35 -9.91 44.99 3.74
CA ILE A 35 -8.70 44.77 2.96
C ILE A 35 -9.13 44.40 1.55
N TYR A 36 -8.54 45.05 0.55
CA TYR A 36 -8.88 44.82 -0.86
C TYR A 36 -7.65 44.52 -1.70
N SER A 37 -7.82 43.59 -2.65
CA SER A 37 -6.89 43.34 -3.73
C SER A 37 -7.51 43.49 -5.11
N LYS A 38 -6.73 44.09 -6.03
CA LYS A 38 -7.03 44.09 -7.47
C LYS A 38 -6.99 42.69 -8.09
N LYS A 39 -6.25 41.75 -7.49
CA LYS A 39 -6.13 40.36 -7.96
C LYS A 39 -6.92 39.42 -7.06
N LYS A 40 -7.34 38.29 -7.61
CA LYS A 40 -7.96 37.21 -6.84
C LYS A 40 -6.85 36.35 -6.24
N TYR A 41 -6.87 36.15 -4.92
CA TYR A 41 -5.89 35.32 -4.22
C TYR A 41 -6.58 34.19 -3.46
N CYS A 42 -5.86 33.08 -3.27
CA CYS A 42 -6.32 31.97 -2.43
C CYS A 42 -5.78 32.17 -0.99
N LEU A 43 -6.65 32.54 -0.06
CA LEU A 43 -6.27 32.77 1.34
C LEU A 43 -5.90 31.45 2.04
N ARG A 44 -4.81 31.44 2.80
CA ARG A 44 -4.41 30.30 3.65
C ARG A 44 -4.21 30.65 5.10
N TYR A 45 -3.44 31.71 5.37
CA TYR A 45 -3.19 32.13 6.74
C TYR A 45 -3.39 33.62 6.89
N LEU A 46 -3.94 33.99 8.05
CA LEU A 46 -3.82 35.32 8.60
C LEU A 46 -2.94 35.21 9.85
N VAL A 47 -1.82 35.92 9.86
CA VAL A 47 -0.92 35.98 11.01
C VAL A 47 -1.10 37.32 11.68
N LEU A 48 -1.35 37.31 12.98
CA LEU A 48 -1.48 38.52 13.79
C LEU A 48 -0.34 38.52 14.81
N GLU A 49 0.46 39.58 14.81
CA GLU A 49 1.66 39.72 15.64
C GLU A 49 1.47 40.82 16.68
N ARG A 50 1.93 40.59 17.91
CA ARG A 50 1.91 41.59 19.00
C ARG A 50 0.50 42.12 19.29
N VAL A 51 -0.44 41.19 19.45
CA VAL A 51 -1.84 41.54 19.66
C VAL A 51 -2.37 40.85 20.90
N ASP A 52 -2.84 41.64 21.87
CA ASP A 52 -3.45 41.18 23.11
C ASP A 52 -4.98 41.24 22.96
N PHE A 53 -5.60 40.15 22.49
CA PHE A 53 -7.05 40.10 22.34
C PHE A 53 -7.61 38.67 22.31
N ASP A 54 -8.89 38.54 22.67
CA ASP A 54 -9.63 37.28 22.61
C ASP A 54 -10.03 36.93 21.17
N ILE A 55 -9.25 36.05 20.56
CA ILE A 55 -9.45 35.57 19.19
C ILE A 55 -10.86 34.98 18.92
N LYS A 56 -11.59 34.57 19.96
CA LYS A 56 -12.98 34.09 19.81
C LYS A 56 -13.96 35.20 19.43
N LYS A 57 -13.61 36.46 19.69
CA LYS A 57 -14.40 37.64 19.31
C LYS A 57 -14.15 38.12 17.88
N LEU A 58 -13.15 37.55 17.19
CA LEU A 58 -12.85 37.89 15.80
C LEU A 58 -13.82 37.17 14.86
N ILE A 59 -14.33 37.91 13.88
CA ILE A 59 -15.12 37.38 12.77
C ILE A 59 -14.39 37.74 11.49
N VAL A 60 -14.01 36.71 10.72
CA VAL A 60 -13.38 36.86 9.41
C VAL A 60 -14.43 36.64 8.34
N LEU A 61 -14.66 37.65 7.52
CA LEU A 61 -15.54 37.59 6.35
C LEU A 61 -14.72 37.81 5.07
N ILE A 62 -15.12 37.16 3.98
CA ILE A 62 -14.49 37.34 2.67
C ILE A 62 -15.51 37.52 1.57
N SER A 63 -15.08 38.19 0.51
CA SER A 63 -15.87 38.39 -0.68
C SER A 63 -15.01 38.45 -1.95
N ILE A 64 -15.59 38.05 -3.08
CA ILE A 64 -14.99 38.22 -4.42
C ILE A 64 -15.52 39.49 -5.09
N ASN A 65 -16.71 39.96 -4.74
CA ASN A 65 -17.43 41.06 -5.39
C ASN A 65 -17.79 42.23 -4.44
N SER A 66 -17.43 42.14 -3.16
CA SER A 66 -17.79 43.06 -2.06
C SER A 66 -19.28 43.14 -1.70
N ILE A 67 -20.13 42.37 -2.38
CA ILE A 67 -21.58 42.32 -2.17
C ILE A 67 -21.93 41.11 -1.30
N GLU A 68 -21.49 39.92 -1.74
CA GLU A 68 -21.74 38.67 -1.03
C GLU A 68 -20.59 38.37 -0.08
N TRP A 69 -20.89 38.23 1.21
CA TRP A 69 -19.90 38.00 2.26
C TRP A 69 -20.08 36.60 2.84
N LYS A 70 -19.01 35.80 2.80
CA LYS A 70 -18.97 34.49 3.44
C LYS A 70 -18.17 34.60 4.73
N LYS A 71 -18.77 34.19 5.85
CA LYS A 71 -18.05 33.99 7.11
C LYS A 71 -17.14 32.78 6.97
N ILE A 72 -15.89 32.92 7.40
CA ILE A 72 -14.92 31.83 7.41
C ILE A 72 -14.90 31.18 8.78
N GLU A 73 -15.04 29.86 8.79
CA GLU A 73 -14.61 29.04 9.91
C GLU A 73 -13.11 28.82 9.83
N TYR A 74 -12.43 29.03 10.94
CA TYR A 74 -10.98 28.94 11.01
C TYR A 74 -10.53 28.19 12.25
N LYS A 75 -9.40 27.49 12.11
CA LYS A 75 -8.62 27.02 13.25
C LYS A 75 -7.61 28.12 13.59
N TYR A 76 -7.19 28.21 14.84
CA TYR A 76 -6.09 29.09 15.21
C TYR A 76 -5.17 28.38 16.20
N TYR A 77 -3.92 28.80 16.21
CA TYR A 77 -2.96 28.42 17.24
C TYR A 77 -2.02 29.58 17.52
N ILE A 78 -1.43 29.57 18.72
CA ILE A 78 -0.51 30.60 19.17
C ILE A 78 0.90 30.02 19.11
N ASP A 79 1.79 30.69 18.37
CA ASP A 79 3.21 30.34 18.28
C ASP A 79 3.96 30.79 19.56
N LYS A 80 5.17 30.26 19.78
CA LYS A 80 6.10 30.61 20.86
C LYS A 80 6.38 32.10 20.95
N ASP A 81 6.30 32.84 19.84
CA ASP A 81 6.46 34.29 19.77
C ASP A 81 5.15 35.07 20.08
N LEU A 82 4.12 34.42 20.66
CA LEU A 82 2.79 34.99 20.89
C LEU A 82 2.11 35.52 19.61
N LYS A 83 2.44 34.90 18.46
CA LYS A 83 1.78 35.19 17.18
C LYS A 83 0.53 34.34 17.07
N ILE A 84 -0.61 34.95 16.78
CA ILE A 84 -1.84 34.22 16.49
C ILE A 84 -1.83 33.87 15.00
N ILE A 85 -1.87 32.58 14.69
CA ILE A 85 -1.94 32.11 13.32
C ILE A 85 -3.33 31.53 13.09
N ILE A 86 -4.10 32.22 12.27
CA ILE A 86 -5.42 31.80 11.80
C ILE A 86 -5.23 30.99 10.53
N GLU A 87 -5.63 29.74 10.58
CA GLU A 87 -5.57 28.78 9.49
C GLU A 87 -6.93 28.63 8.83
N ILE A 88 -6.96 28.91 7.52
CA ILE A 88 -8.14 28.77 6.69
C ILE A 88 -8.10 27.38 6.05
N ASN A 89 -8.89 26.46 6.59
CA ASN A 89 -8.88 25.03 6.23
C ASN A 89 -9.17 24.80 4.74
N ILE A 90 -10.10 25.56 4.16
CA ILE A 90 -10.50 25.42 2.76
C ILE A 90 -9.81 26.51 1.94
N PRO A 91 -9.26 26.21 0.75
CA PRO A 91 -8.79 27.23 -0.17
C PRO A 91 -9.96 28.15 -0.57
N ILE A 92 -9.97 29.40 -0.08
CA ILE A 92 -11.00 30.36 -0.49
C ILE A 92 -10.38 31.50 -1.26
N TYR A 93 -10.93 31.71 -2.45
CA TYR A 93 -10.58 32.86 -3.24
C TYR A 93 -11.25 34.12 -2.71
N PHE A 94 -10.48 35.19 -2.62
CA PHE A 94 -10.99 36.49 -2.21
C PHE A 94 -10.43 37.62 -3.06
N LYS A 95 -11.19 38.71 -3.12
CA LYS A 95 -10.69 40.06 -3.42
C LYS A 95 -10.79 40.98 -2.21
N TYR A 96 -11.72 40.68 -1.30
CA TYR A 96 -11.96 41.46 -0.10
C TYR A 96 -11.91 40.56 1.14
N ILE A 97 -11.22 41.02 2.19
CA ILE A 97 -11.27 40.44 3.53
C ILE A 97 -11.80 41.52 4.47
N LYS A 98 -12.76 41.17 5.31
CA LYS A 98 -13.25 42.01 6.38
C LYS A 98 -13.00 41.32 7.72
N LEU A 99 -12.26 41.98 8.60
CA LEU A 99 -12.03 41.55 9.97
C LEU A 99 -12.91 42.40 10.89
N ASN A 100 -13.89 41.75 11.51
CA ASN A 100 -14.79 42.37 12.48
C ASN A 100 -14.40 41.89 13.87
N TYR A 101 -14.22 42.82 14.79
CA TYR A 101 -13.94 42.50 16.18
C TYR A 101 -14.99 43.15 17.07
N LYS A 102 -15.56 42.39 18.01
CA LYS A 102 -16.44 42.94 19.05
C LYS A 102 -15.52 43.59 20.09
N ASP A 103 -15.62 44.92 20.25
CA ASP A 103 -14.79 45.83 21.07
C ASP A 103 -13.84 46.75 20.25
N ASN A 104 -13.46 47.89 20.83
CA ASN A 104 -12.57 48.89 20.23
C ASN A 104 -11.15 48.33 20.04
N PHE A 105 -10.92 47.70 18.90
CA PHE A 105 -9.65 47.08 18.55
C PHE A 105 -9.12 47.57 17.20
N TYR A 106 -7.80 47.72 17.05
CA TYR A 106 -7.17 48.21 15.83
C TYR A 106 -6.12 47.21 15.31
N ILE A 107 -6.45 46.51 14.22
CA ILE A 107 -5.46 45.78 13.42
C ILE A 107 -4.83 46.77 12.45
N THR A 108 -3.53 46.98 12.60
CA THR A 108 -2.72 47.77 11.65
C THR A 108 -1.98 46.85 10.69
N ARG A 109 -1.51 47.42 9.57
CA ARG A 109 -0.69 46.71 8.58
C ARG A 109 0.60 46.15 9.17
N SER A 110 1.16 46.82 10.17
CA SER A 110 2.42 46.43 10.82
C SER A 110 2.30 45.15 11.65
N ASN A 111 1.07 44.79 12.06
CA ASN A 111 0.81 43.73 13.02
C ASN A 111 0.06 42.55 12.39
N MET A 112 -0.04 42.52 11.05
CA MET A 112 -0.77 41.49 10.33
C MET A 112 -0.02 41.05 9.09
N LYS A 113 -0.03 39.74 8.81
CA LYS A 113 0.40 39.17 7.52
C LYS A 113 -0.72 38.35 6.90
N ILE A 114 -0.95 38.58 5.61
CA ILE A 114 -1.87 37.81 4.79
C ILE A 114 -1.04 36.89 3.90
N LEU A 115 -1.09 35.60 4.19
CA LEU A 115 -0.33 34.58 3.47
C LEU A 115 -1.25 33.81 2.53
N VAL A 116 -0.85 33.77 1.26
CA VAL A 116 -1.58 33.10 0.17
C VAL A 116 -0.67 32.10 -0.52
N THR A 117 -1.22 31.03 -1.10
CA THR A 117 -0.41 30.04 -1.84
C THR A 117 -0.14 30.46 -3.28
N LYS A 118 1.00 30.01 -3.80
CA LYS A 118 1.37 30.12 -5.22
C LYS A 118 0.62 29.16 -6.15
N PHE A 119 -0.10 28.21 -5.56
CA PHE A 119 -0.73 27.07 -6.22
C PHE A 119 -2.04 26.73 -5.52
N LEU A 120 -2.85 25.87 -6.15
CA LEU A 120 -4.20 25.55 -5.69
C LEU A 120 -4.19 24.75 -4.37
N GLY A 121 -3.33 23.73 -4.28
CA GLY A 121 -3.07 22.94 -3.08
C GLY A 121 -1.88 22.00 -3.32
N LEU A 122 -1.67 21.04 -2.43
CA LEU A 122 -0.68 19.98 -2.58
C LEU A 122 -1.29 18.70 -3.16
N ILE A 123 -0.52 17.99 -3.98
CA ILE A 123 -0.70 16.55 -4.20
C ILE A 123 0.44 15.87 -3.47
N VAL A 124 0.11 15.10 -2.43
CA VAL A 124 1.08 14.53 -1.50
C VAL A 124 1.15 13.02 -1.67
N SER A 125 2.34 12.50 -1.96
CA SER A 125 2.61 11.05 -1.86
C SER A 125 2.99 10.67 -0.43
N ASN A 126 2.36 9.64 0.16
CA ASN A 126 2.64 9.17 1.53
C ASN A 126 2.54 7.64 1.66
N ARG A 127 2.87 6.87 0.62
CA ARG A 127 2.76 5.41 0.72
C ARG A 127 3.85 4.84 1.65
N PRO A 128 3.53 4.03 2.67
CA PRO A 128 4.52 3.48 3.60
C PRO A 128 5.14 2.12 3.20
N ASP A 129 4.93 1.66 1.97
CA ASP A 129 5.22 0.31 1.45
C ASP A 129 6.71 0.09 1.01
N GLY A 130 7.04 -0.97 0.29
CA GLY A 130 8.35 -1.19 -0.32
C GLY A 130 8.69 -0.19 -1.44
N PHE A 131 9.97 -0.12 -1.79
CA PHE A 131 10.55 0.89 -2.70
C PHE A 131 9.71 1.15 -3.97
N ALA A 132 9.43 0.12 -4.77
CA ALA A 132 8.72 0.30 -6.04
C ALA A 132 7.29 0.83 -5.86
N SER A 133 6.56 0.34 -4.85
CA SER A 133 5.22 0.84 -4.55
C SER A 133 5.25 2.30 -4.12
N ARG A 134 6.22 2.72 -3.30
CA ARG A 134 6.39 4.12 -2.91
C ARG A 134 6.73 4.99 -4.11
N ILE A 135 7.68 4.58 -4.94
CA ILE A 135 8.06 5.32 -6.15
C ILE A 135 6.88 5.44 -7.11
N TRP A 136 6.06 4.41 -7.29
CA TRP A 136 4.91 4.52 -8.18
C TRP A 136 3.91 5.58 -7.68
N ALA A 137 3.54 5.54 -6.40
CA ALA A 137 2.68 6.57 -5.80
C ALA A 137 3.30 7.96 -5.92
N PHE A 138 4.61 8.06 -5.73
CA PHE A 138 5.39 9.29 -5.88
C PHE A 138 5.29 9.87 -7.29
N LEU A 139 5.52 9.04 -8.32
CA LEU A 139 5.46 9.45 -9.71
C LEU A 139 4.03 9.79 -10.14
N ASN A 140 3.03 9.06 -9.63
CA ASN A 140 1.61 9.35 -9.81
C ASN A 140 1.25 10.73 -9.26
N ALA A 141 1.69 11.05 -8.04
CA ALA A 141 1.49 12.35 -7.42
C ALA A 141 2.14 13.49 -8.23
N MET A 142 3.37 13.29 -8.72
CA MET A 142 4.05 14.26 -9.57
C MET A 142 3.30 14.48 -10.90
N TYR A 143 2.81 13.41 -11.52
CA TYR A 143 2.03 13.49 -12.75
C TYR A 143 0.73 14.28 -12.54
N ILE A 144 -0.04 13.96 -11.50
CA ILE A 144 -1.30 14.66 -11.17
C ILE A 144 -1.02 16.13 -10.87
N ALA A 145 -0.01 16.44 -10.05
CA ALA A 145 0.36 17.82 -9.73
C ALA A 145 0.64 18.64 -10.99
N LYS A 146 1.40 18.07 -11.93
CA LYS A 146 1.72 18.71 -13.22
C LYS A 146 0.48 18.94 -14.08
N LYS A 147 -0.47 18.01 -14.09
CA LYS A 147 -1.70 18.11 -14.89
C LYS A 147 -2.74 19.07 -14.31
N THR A 148 -2.74 19.24 -12.99
CA THR A 148 -3.80 19.96 -12.26
C THR A 148 -3.38 21.35 -11.77
N GLY A 149 -2.09 21.70 -11.85
CA GLY A 149 -1.56 22.97 -11.35
C GLY A 149 -1.42 23.02 -9.82
N PHE A 150 -1.55 21.88 -9.15
CA PHE A 150 -1.19 21.72 -7.75
C PHE A 150 0.34 21.62 -7.61
N LYS A 151 0.84 21.88 -6.41
CA LYS A 151 2.25 21.62 -6.10
C LYS A 151 2.43 20.16 -5.66
N PHE A 152 3.46 19.52 -6.19
CA PHE A 152 3.88 18.21 -5.70
C PHE A 152 4.58 18.33 -4.34
N GLY A 153 4.16 17.47 -3.40
CA GLY A 153 4.86 17.21 -2.15
C GLY A 153 4.91 15.71 -1.83
N PHE A 154 5.72 15.33 -0.85
CA PHE A 154 5.73 13.96 -0.35
C PHE A 154 6.01 13.90 1.14
N VAL A 155 5.57 12.83 1.78
CA VAL A 155 5.97 12.41 3.13
C VAL A 155 6.70 11.08 2.95
N TRP A 156 7.86 10.93 3.60
CA TRP A 156 8.68 9.74 3.51
C TRP A 156 8.71 9.01 4.86
N PRO A 157 7.65 8.26 5.21
CA PRO A 157 7.55 7.63 6.53
C PRO A 157 8.67 6.61 6.74
N ARG A 158 9.27 6.59 7.94
CA ARG A 158 10.23 5.54 8.27
C ARG A 158 9.49 4.24 8.51
N PHE A 159 10.14 3.11 8.25
CA PHE A 159 9.52 1.79 8.42
C PHE A 159 9.00 1.57 9.85
N ASP A 160 9.73 2.08 10.85
CA ASP A 160 9.36 1.98 12.26
C ASP A 160 8.08 2.79 12.60
N ASP A 161 7.72 3.78 11.78
CA ASP A 161 6.53 4.63 11.97
C ASP A 161 5.22 3.92 11.55
N VAL A 162 5.30 2.76 10.88
CA VAL A 162 4.17 2.08 10.23
C VAL A 162 3.76 0.78 10.95
N GLY A 163 4.22 0.56 12.18
CA GLY A 163 3.76 -0.57 13.02
C GLY A 163 4.12 -1.95 12.45
N GLY A 164 5.41 -2.18 12.22
CA GLY A 164 5.97 -3.32 11.52
C GLY A 164 5.40 -4.70 11.88
N MET A 165 4.65 -5.29 10.96
CA MET A 165 4.41 -6.74 10.89
C MET A 165 5.35 -7.45 9.88
N ILE A 166 6.16 -6.70 9.15
CA ILE A 166 7.04 -7.24 8.09
C ILE A 166 8.49 -7.13 8.53
N SER A 167 9.29 -8.18 8.32
CA SER A 167 10.70 -8.17 8.66
C SER A 167 11.45 -7.11 7.86
N LYS A 168 12.32 -6.32 8.52
CA LYS A 168 13.29 -5.41 7.86
C LYS A 168 14.16 -6.12 6.83
N LYS A 169 14.29 -7.45 6.90
CA LYS A 169 14.97 -8.28 5.90
C LYS A 169 14.35 -8.17 4.50
N TYR A 170 13.02 -7.99 4.41
CA TYR A 170 12.30 -8.11 3.13
C TYR A 170 11.70 -6.78 2.64
N ILE A 171 11.36 -5.86 3.55
CA ILE A 171 10.94 -4.50 3.20
C ILE A 171 11.81 -3.52 4.00
N THR A 172 12.75 -2.89 3.31
CA THR A 172 13.53 -1.77 3.82
C THR A 172 13.60 -0.67 2.77
N ILE A 173 13.77 0.55 3.24
CA ILE A 173 13.93 1.73 2.39
C ILE A 173 14.84 2.72 3.07
N ASP A 174 15.68 3.37 2.27
CA ASP A 174 16.63 4.35 2.75
C ASP A 174 15.90 5.65 3.13
N SER A 175 16.57 6.49 3.91
CA SER A 175 16.02 7.79 4.29
C SER A 175 15.95 8.72 3.08
N GLU A 176 15.05 9.71 3.13
CA GLU A 176 14.91 10.66 2.03
C GLU A 176 16.20 11.46 1.79
N GLU A 177 16.97 11.73 2.86
CA GLU A 177 18.25 12.44 2.83
C GLU A 177 19.35 11.66 2.11
N ASN A 178 19.25 10.33 2.11
CA ASN A 178 20.18 9.48 1.38
C ASN A 178 19.77 9.30 -0.08
N ILE A 179 18.47 9.23 -0.38
CA ILE A 179 17.96 8.98 -1.75
C ILE A 179 17.99 10.23 -2.62
N PHE A 180 17.49 11.34 -2.10
CA PHE A 180 17.28 12.58 -2.86
C PHE A 180 18.34 13.62 -2.55
N ASP A 181 18.56 14.55 -3.48
CA ASP A 181 19.43 15.68 -3.18
C ASP A 181 18.74 16.70 -2.25
N LYS A 182 19.55 17.54 -1.60
CA LYS A 182 19.08 18.50 -0.59
C LYS A 182 18.07 19.52 -1.14
N ASN A 183 18.25 19.99 -2.37
CA ASN A 183 17.35 20.98 -2.96
C ASN A 183 15.98 20.35 -3.24
N PHE A 184 15.96 19.10 -3.71
CA PHE A 184 14.71 18.38 -3.94
C PHE A 184 13.91 18.19 -2.65
N ILE A 185 14.57 17.74 -1.57
CA ILE A 185 13.95 17.59 -0.25
C ILE A 185 13.43 18.94 0.25
N GLN A 186 14.26 19.98 0.19
CA GLN A 186 13.88 21.33 0.62
C GLN A 186 12.64 21.84 -0.11
N ASN A 187 12.50 21.53 -1.41
CA ASN A 187 11.38 21.98 -2.22
C ASN A 187 10.13 21.11 -2.05
N HIS A 188 10.26 19.79 -1.88
CA HIS A 188 9.14 18.85 -2.03
C HIS A 188 8.81 18.01 -0.79
N SER A 189 9.73 17.81 0.15
CA SER A 189 9.47 16.99 1.34
C SER A 189 8.65 17.70 2.41
N TYR A 190 7.54 17.11 2.83
CA TYR A 190 6.71 17.54 3.94
C TYR A 190 6.77 16.57 5.13
N THR A 191 7.75 15.65 5.17
CA THR A 191 7.88 14.65 6.25
C THR A 191 7.85 15.28 7.64
N CYS A 192 8.56 16.40 7.84
CA CYS A 192 8.58 17.12 9.12
C CYS A 192 7.43 18.13 9.30
N SER A 193 6.56 18.32 8.30
CA SER A 193 5.57 19.41 8.29
C SER A 193 4.25 19.07 9.02
N ARG A 194 4.15 17.87 9.63
CA ARG A 194 2.94 17.37 10.33
C ARG A 194 1.66 17.67 9.55
N LEU A 195 1.59 17.18 8.31
CA LEU A 195 0.38 17.31 7.51
C LEU A 195 -0.77 16.57 8.23
N PRO A 196 -1.93 17.22 8.47
CA PRO A 196 -3.07 16.55 9.08
C PRO A 196 -3.58 15.47 8.13
N GLN A 197 -3.79 14.26 8.63
CA GLN A 197 -4.39 13.19 7.86
C GLN A 197 -5.75 12.89 8.48
N THR A 198 -6.81 13.30 7.79
CA THR A 198 -8.19 13.16 8.29
C THR A 198 -8.88 11.91 7.76
N HIS A 199 -8.30 11.24 6.77
CA HIS A 199 -8.86 10.04 6.17
C HIS A 199 -7.85 8.87 6.12
N SER A 200 -8.38 7.63 6.08
CA SER A 200 -7.59 6.40 6.00
C SER A 200 -6.79 6.28 4.69
N TYR A 201 -5.80 5.37 4.66
CA TYR A 201 -4.84 5.20 3.55
C TYR A 201 -5.43 4.56 2.28
N ASP A 202 -6.69 4.14 2.29
CA ASP A 202 -7.27 3.32 1.23
C ASP A 202 -7.55 4.15 -0.03
N ASN A 203 -6.70 3.94 -1.04
CA ASN A 203 -6.84 4.38 -2.43
C ASN A 203 -7.48 5.78 -2.59
N CYS A 204 -6.78 6.81 -2.10
CA CYS A 204 -7.27 8.19 -1.95
C CYS A 204 -7.62 8.96 -3.24
N LEU A 205 -7.75 8.29 -4.37
CA LEU A 205 -8.31 8.84 -5.60
C LEU A 205 -9.37 7.84 -6.06
N GLY A 206 -10.62 8.07 -5.67
CA GLY A 206 -11.77 7.35 -6.23
C GLY A 206 -11.87 7.60 -7.75
N PRO A 207 -12.83 6.98 -8.45
CA PRO A 207 -13.01 7.17 -9.89
C PRO A 207 -13.31 8.64 -10.20
N LEU A 208 -12.30 9.36 -10.64
CA LEU A 208 -12.34 10.80 -10.85
C LEU A 208 -11.81 11.14 -12.24
N SER A 209 -12.23 12.30 -12.76
CA SER A 209 -11.48 12.96 -13.83
C SER A 209 -10.40 13.84 -13.23
N LEU A 210 -9.33 14.12 -13.98
CA LEU A 210 -8.33 15.13 -13.61
C LEU A 210 -8.98 16.49 -13.29
N LYS A 211 -10.07 16.83 -13.98
CA LYS A 211 -10.84 18.05 -13.71
C LYS A 211 -11.54 18.04 -12.35
N ASN A 212 -11.98 16.88 -11.87
CA ASN A 212 -12.61 16.77 -10.55
C ASN A 212 -11.61 16.97 -9.42
N ILE A 213 -10.34 16.57 -9.59
CA ILE A 213 -9.27 16.81 -8.61
C ILE A 213 -9.08 18.31 -8.33
N GLN A 214 -9.37 19.18 -9.31
CA GLN A 214 -9.26 20.63 -9.17
C GLN A 214 -10.45 21.29 -8.46
N LYS A 215 -11.55 20.57 -8.23
CA LYS A 215 -12.77 21.12 -7.62
C LYS A 215 -12.72 20.99 -6.11
N LEU A 216 -13.35 21.95 -5.43
CA LEU A 216 -13.57 21.91 -3.99
C LEU A 216 -14.81 21.06 -3.64
N PRO A 217 -14.88 20.48 -2.42
CA PRO A 217 -13.82 20.42 -1.42
C PRO A 217 -12.68 19.47 -1.84
N PHE A 218 -11.48 19.72 -1.33
CA PHE A 218 -10.36 18.77 -1.49
C PHE A 218 -10.47 17.67 -0.45
N TYR A 219 -9.74 16.57 -0.69
CA TYR A 219 -9.73 15.42 0.22
C TYR A 219 -9.14 15.78 1.60
N GLU A 220 -8.11 16.63 1.62
CA GLU A 220 -7.50 17.19 2.82
C GLU A 220 -7.49 18.72 2.74
N ASP A 221 -7.36 19.40 3.89
CA ASP A 221 -7.26 20.87 4.00
C ASP A 221 -6.12 21.45 3.12
N TYR A 222 -5.07 20.65 2.91
CA TYR A 222 -3.94 21.00 2.06
C TYR A 222 -4.09 20.62 0.59
N GLY A 223 -5.03 19.75 0.21
CA GLY A 223 -5.15 19.20 -1.14
C GLY A 223 -5.50 17.71 -1.16
N HIS A 224 -4.72 16.90 -1.87
CA HIS A 224 -5.02 15.47 -2.05
C HIS A 224 -3.85 14.58 -1.67
N LEU A 225 -4.18 13.40 -1.14
CA LEU A 225 -3.25 12.33 -0.82
C LEU A 225 -3.20 11.33 -1.97
N VAL A 226 -2.02 10.79 -2.29
CA VAL A 226 -1.84 9.78 -3.34
C VAL A 226 -1.05 8.61 -2.76
N THR A 227 -1.75 7.48 -2.58
CA THR A 227 -1.19 6.23 -2.06
C THR A 227 -1.19 5.10 -3.09
N CYS A 228 -1.90 5.27 -4.22
CA CYS A 228 -2.03 4.25 -5.26
C CYS A 228 -0.68 3.91 -5.93
N CYS A 229 -0.39 2.61 -6.11
CA CYS A 229 0.82 2.11 -6.79
C CYS A 229 0.49 1.32 -8.05
N ILE A 230 -0.58 1.72 -8.73
CA ILE A 230 -1.05 1.13 -9.99
C ILE A 230 -1.08 2.22 -11.07
N PRO A 231 -1.18 1.87 -12.35
CA PRO A 231 -1.32 2.86 -13.40
C PRO A 231 -2.53 3.76 -13.15
N LEU A 232 -2.36 5.08 -13.23
CA LEU A 232 -3.45 6.01 -12.89
C LEU A 232 -4.67 5.88 -13.80
N TYR A 233 -4.53 5.41 -15.04
CA TYR A 233 -5.67 5.19 -15.94
C TYR A 233 -6.64 4.09 -15.46
N GLU A 234 -6.23 3.25 -14.50
CA GLU A 234 -7.13 2.30 -13.83
C GLU A 234 -8.04 2.98 -12.79
N LEU A 235 -7.68 4.19 -12.33
CA LEU A 235 -8.40 4.96 -11.31
C LEU A 235 -9.00 6.25 -11.85
N ILE A 236 -8.40 6.84 -12.89
CA ILE A 236 -8.77 8.14 -13.45
C ILE A 236 -9.06 7.95 -14.94
N PHE A 237 -10.34 8.02 -15.31
CA PHE A 237 -10.83 7.58 -16.61
C PHE A 237 -10.44 8.50 -17.78
N ASP A 238 -10.04 9.75 -17.53
CA ASP A 238 -9.66 10.74 -18.55
C ASP A 238 -8.13 10.84 -18.75
N ILE A 239 -7.38 9.82 -18.34
CA ILE A 239 -5.93 9.72 -18.60
C ILE A 239 -5.66 9.04 -19.93
N ASP A 240 -4.91 9.73 -20.80
CA ASP A 240 -4.32 9.13 -21.98
C ASP A 240 -3.15 8.20 -21.61
N ILE A 241 -3.24 6.94 -22.01
CA ILE A 241 -2.31 5.88 -21.61
C ILE A 241 -0.89 6.15 -22.15
N GLN A 242 -0.77 6.54 -23.43
CA GLN A 242 0.53 6.73 -24.07
C GLN A 242 1.26 7.96 -23.50
N GLU A 243 0.53 9.04 -23.30
CA GLU A 243 1.04 10.26 -22.71
C GLU A 243 1.42 10.05 -21.24
N TYR A 244 0.61 9.36 -20.45
CA TYR A 244 0.93 8.99 -19.08
C TYR A 244 2.22 8.16 -19.00
N GLN A 245 2.36 7.12 -19.83
CA GLN A 245 3.59 6.33 -19.95
C GLN A 245 4.82 7.18 -20.27
N TYR A 246 4.70 8.04 -21.28
CA TYR A 246 5.78 8.94 -21.68
C TYR A 246 6.14 9.93 -20.57
N LYS A 247 5.16 10.56 -19.91
CA LYS A 247 5.40 11.52 -18.84
C LYS A 247 6.00 10.88 -17.59
N LEU A 248 5.57 9.69 -17.19
CA LEU A 248 6.16 9.01 -16.04
C LEU A 248 7.65 8.74 -16.26
N ARG A 249 8.05 8.28 -17.45
CA ARG A 249 9.47 8.13 -17.82
C ARG A 249 10.24 9.45 -17.74
N GLN A 250 9.65 10.54 -18.24
CA GLN A 250 10.26 11.87 -18.14
C GLN A 250 10.42 12.34 -16.69
N ILE A 251 9.42 12.09 -15.84
CA ILE A 251 9.47 12.46 -14.42
C ILE A 251 10.57 11.66 -13.73
N TRP A 252 10.59 10.33 -13.89
CA TRP A 252 11.60 9.44 -13.31
C TRP A 252 13.03 9.85 -13.68
N ASN A 253 13.28 10.12 -14.97
CA ASN A 253 14.60 10.51 -15.45
C ASN A 253 15.06 11.89 -14.96
N LYS A 254 14.12 12.75 -14.55
CA LYS A 254 14.40 14.10 -14.01
C LYS A 254 14.37 14.16 -12.48
N LEU A 255 14.06 13.06 -11.79
CA LEU A 255 14.16 13.01 -10.34
C LEU A 255 15.59 13.33 -9.91
N GLN A 256 15.71 14.21 -8.93
CA GLN A 256 16.99 14.70 -8.46
C GLN A 256 17.46 13.79 -7.31
N PHE A 257 18.20 12.77 -7.69
CA PHE A 257 18.81 11.82 -6.76
C PHE A 257 20.08 12.40 -6.14
N SER A 258 20.43 11.93 -4.95
CA SER A 258 21.71 12.22 -4.32
C SER A 258 22.86 11.66 -5.17
N TYR A 259 24.08 12.17 -4.95
CA TYR A 259 25.29 11.69 -5.64
C TYR A 259 25.48 10.16 -5.47
N LYS A 260 25.16 9.65 -4.28
CA LYS A 260 25.22 8.23 -3.95
C LYS A 260 24.33 7.39 -4.88
N TYR A 261 23.08 7.77 -5.06
CA TYR A 261 22.14 7.05 -5.92
C TYR A 261 22.39 7.29 -7.41
N LEU A 262 22.90 8.47 -7.80
CA LEU A 262 23.38 8.73 -9.15
C LEU A 262 24.55 7.80 -9.53
N ASN A 263 25.48 7.54 -8.61
CA ASN A 263 26.56 6.59 -8.85
C ASN A 263 26.04 5.17 -9.10
N ILE A 264 25.01 4.74 -8.38
CA ILE A 264 24.38 3.43 -8.62
C ILE A 264 23.81 3.36 -10.04
N LYS A 265 23.16 4.43 -10.52
CA LYS A 265 22.69 4.49 -11.92
C LYS A 265 23.87 4.34 -12.90
N ASN A 266 24.99 5.01 -12.66
CA ASN A 266 26.19 4.90 -13.51
C ASN A 266 26.79 3.47 -13.52
N ILE A 267 26.81 2.80 -12.36
CA ILE A 267 27.24 1.38 -12.27
C ILE A 267 26.34 0.50 -13.13
N VAL A 268 25.02 0.71 -13.05
CA VAL A 268 24.04 -0.03 -13.86
C VAL A 268 24.24 0.21 -15.35
N GLU A 269 24.47 1.45 -15.80
CA GLU A 269 24.78 1.74 -17.21
C GLU A 269 26.02 0.97 -17.69
N ASN A 270 27.09 0.96 -16.88
CA ASN A 270 28.31 0.23 -17.22
C ASN A 270 28.07 -1.28 -17.37
N ILE A 271 27.25 -1.87 -16.49
CA ILE A 271 26.88 -3.30 -16.58
C ILE A 271 26.03 -3.54 -17.83
N TYR A 272 25.05 -2.68 -18.10
CA TYR A 272 24.20 -2.77 -19.28
C TYR A 272 25.02 -2.72 -20.58
N HIS A 273 26.01 -1.83 -20.66
CA HIS A 273 26.95 -1.74 -21.77
C HIS A 273 27.79 -3.01 -21.92
N LYS A 274 28.33 -3.58 -20.84
CA LYS A 274 29.05 -4.87 -20.86
C LYS A 274 28.18 -6.04 -21.33
N LEU A 275 26.86 -5.92 -21.15
CA LEU A 275 25.90 -6.89 -21.63
C LEU A 275 25.43 -6.62 -23.07
N ASN A 276 26.08 -5.73 -23.81
CA ASN A 276 25.74 -5.32 -25.18
C ASN A 276 24.36 -4.63 -25.28
N ASN A 277 23.98 -3.88 -24.25
CA ASN A 277 22.71 -3.13 -24.21
C ASN A 277 21.48 -4.01 -24.47
N HIS A 278 21.53 -5.27 -24.05
CA HIS A 278 20.47 -6.21 -24.37
C HIS A 278 20.47 -7.42 -23.45
N PHE A 279 19.35 -7.65 -22.76
CA PHE A 279 19.10 -8.90 -22.05
C PHE A 279 17.60 -9.08 -21.76
N VAL A 280 17.24 -10.31 -21.41
CA VAL A 280 15.93 -10.71 -20.88
C VAL A 280 16.04 -10.82 -19.36
N ALA A 281 15.06 -10.28 -18.65
CA ALA A 281 14.98 -10.40 -17.20
C ALA A 281 13.98 -11.48 -16.78
N ILE A 282 14.33 -12.24 -15.74
CA ILE A 282 13.40 -13.07 -14.99
C ILE A 282 13.39 -12.56 -13.56
N HIS A 283 12.26 -12.06 -13.10
CA HIS A 283 12.08 -11.51 -11.76
C HIS A 283 11.30 -12.48 -10.88
N ILE A 284 12.01 -13.09 -9.94
CA ILE A 284 11.49 -14.01 -8.94
C ILE A 284 11.12 -13.18 -7.70
N ARG A 285 9.84 -13.18 -7.35
CA ARG A 285 9.35 -12.64 -6.08
C ARG A 285 8.84 -13.79 -5.24
N GLY A 286 9.05 -13.70 -3.94
CA GLY A 286 8.38 -14.59 -2.99
C GLY A 286 9.26 -15.06 -1.84
N GLY A 287 10.47 -14.52 -1.66
CA GLY A 287 11.31 -14.87 -0.52
C GLY A 287 10.61 -14.67 0.83
N ASP A 288 9.96 -13.51 1.00
CA ASP A 288 9.17 -13.15 2.18
C ASP A 288 7.88 -13.97 2.28
N ILE A 289 7.26 -14.27 1.14
CA ILE A 289 6.04 -15.07 1.06
C ILE A 289 6.31 -16.52 1.43
N VAL A 290 7.39 -17.13 0.95
CA VAL A 290 7.69 -18.56 1.17
C VAL A 290 8.32 -18.79 2.55
N ASN A 291 9.24 -17.90 2.95
CA ASN A 291 10.03 -18.10 4.17
C ASN A 291 9.49 -17.31 5.38
N GLY A 292 8.52 -16.42 5.19
CA GLY A 292 7.89 -15.63 6.26
C GLY A 292 6.50 -16.15 6.66
N GLU A 293 5.82 -15.41 7.53
CA GLU A 293 4.46 -15.75 8.00
C GLU A 293 3.38 -15.58 6.92
N HIS A 294 3.67 -14.78 5.88
CA HIS A 294 2.79 -14.65 4.72
C HIS A 294 2.56 -15.97 3.96
N ARG A 295 3.39 -17.01 4.19
CA ARG A 295 3.21 -18.36 3.61
C ARG A 295 1.86 -18.99 3.94
N LEU A 296 1.23 -18.55 5.03
CA LEU A 296 -0.08 -19.02 5.45
C LEU A 296 -1.20 -18.60 4.47
N PHE A 297 -0.97 -17.56 3.66
CA PHE A 297 -1.95 -16.96 2.75
C PHE A 297 -1.67 -17.23 1.26
N ILE A 298 -0.73 -18.13 0.95
CA ILE A 298 -0.41 -18.48 -0.45
C ILE A 298 -1.65 -19.03 -1.15
N MET A 299 -2.36 -20.00 -0.56
CA MET A 299 -3.56 -20.61 -1.18
C MET A 299 -4.82 -19.73 -1.15
N SER A 300 -4.68 -18.47 -0.76
CA SER A 300 -5.76 -17.47 -0.75
C SER A 300 -5.36 -16.26 -1.60
N SER A 301 -4.82 -15.19 -1.01
CA SER A 301 -4.53 -13.92 -1.69
C SER A 301 -3.14 -13.83 -2.31
N LEU A 302 -2.19 -14.69 -1.94
CA LEU A 302 -0.78 -14.52 -2.30
C LEU A 302 -0.24 -15.42 -3.41
N TRP A 303 -0.97 -16.45 -3.89
CA TRP A 303 -0.44 -17.37 -4.91
C TRP A 303 0.03 -16.65 -6.19
N THR A 304 -0.66 -15.59 -6.61
CA THR A 304 -0.31 -14.79 -7.80
C THR A 304 1.01 -14.03 -7.68
N TYR A 305 1.51 -13.84 -6.46
CA TYR A 305 2.79 -13.18 -6.18
C TYR A 305 3.97 -14.15 -6.18
N LEU A 306 3.70 -15.46 -6.06
CA LEU A 306 4.72 -16.50 -6.04
C LEU A 306 5.18 -16.84 -7.46
N TYR A 307 6.49 -17.03 -7.62
CA TYR A 307 7.06 -17.67 -8.81
C TYR A 307 7.73 -19.00 -8.41
N PRO A 308 7.06 -20.16 -8.60
CA PRO A 308 7.62 -21.47 -8.26
C PRO A 308 8.95 -21.73 -8.97
N LEU A 309 9.94 -22.25 -8.23
CA LEU A 309 11.30 -22.43 -8.76
C LEU A 309 11.38 -23.46 -9.88
N GLU A 310 10.48 -24.44 -9.90
CA GLU A 310 10.31 -25.41 -10.99
C GLU A 310 9.98 -24.70 -12.31
N LEU A 311 9.02 -23.76 -12.28
CA LEU A 311 8.62 -22.99 -13.46
C LEU A 311 9.70 -21.99 -13.89
N VAL A 312 10.38 -21.36 -12.93
CA VAL A 312 11.56 -20.51 -13.21
C VAL A 312 12.65 -21.32 -13.90
N THR A 313 12.97 -22.50 -13.38
CA THR A 313 14.01 -23.36 -13.95
C THR A 313 13.61 -23.78 -15.38
N GLN A 314 12.34 -24.11 -15.61
CA GLN A 314 11.85 -24.43 -16.95
C GLN A 314 11.97 -23.26 -17.92
N LEU A 315 11.60 -22.05 -17.50
CA LEU A 315 11.74 -20.85 -18.32
C LEU A 315 13.21 -20.54 -18.66
N ILE A 316 14.11 -20.65 -17.68
CA ILE A 316 15.55 -20.46 -17.92
C ILE A 316 16.06 -21.43 -18.98
N LYS A 317 15.68 -22.72 -18.90
CA LYS A 317 16.07 -23.74 -19.89
C LYS A 317 15.61 -23.36 -21.30
N MET A 318 14.35 -22.93 -21.44
CA MET A 318 13.79 -22.51 -22.72
C MET A 318 14.55 -21.32 -23.32
N LEU A 319 14.87 -20.33 -22.50
CA LEU A 319 15.56 -19.12 -22.95
C LEU A 319 17.05 -19.35 -23.24
N LEU A 320 17.73 -20.23 -22.49
CA LEU A 320 19.11 -20.62 -22.75
C LEU A 320 19.25 -21.29 -24.13
N GLY A 321 18.27 -22.08 -24.55
CA GLY A 321 18.22 -22.67 -25.90
C GLY A 321 18.20 -21.64 -27.04
N GLN A 322 17.78 -20.41 -26.76
CA GLN A 322 17.72 -19.31 -27.72
C GLN A 322 19.02 -18.49 -27.78
N LYS A 323 20.03 -18.82 -26.96
CA LYS A 323 21.31 -18.10 -26.84
C LYS A 323 21.16 -16.60 -26.51
N ILE A 324 20.11 -16.25 -25.77
CA ILE A 324 19.84 -14.89 -25.31
C ILE A 324 20.47 -14.71 -23.92
N LYS A 325 21.04 -13.51 -23.65
CA LYS A 325 21.51 -13.15 -22.30
C LYS A 325 20.33 -12.98 -21.35
N ILE A 326 20.37 -13.68 -20.22
CA ILE A 326 19.33 -13.69 -19.19
C ILE A 326 19.93 -13.14 -17.90
N ILE A 327 19.20 -12.25 -17.23
CA ILE A 327 19.49 -11.89 -15.83
C ILE A 327 18.33 -12.32 -14.95
N VAL A 328 18.64 -13.12 -13.93
CA VAL A 328 17.69 -13.54 -12.90
C VAL A 328 17.80 -12.61 -11.70
N PHE A 329 16.68 -12.01 -11.32
CA PHE A 329 16.51 -11.15 -10.15
C PHE A 329 15.70 -11.90 -9.10
N SER A 330 16.11 -11.82 -7.84
CA SER A 330 15.42 -12.46 -6.72
C SER A 330 15.56 -11.62 -5.46
N ASP A 331 14.53 -11.62 -4.62
CA ASP A 331 14.59 -11.12 -3.24
C ASP A 331 15.07 -12.19 -2.23
N ASP A 332 15.30 -13.41 -2.72
CA ASP A 332 15.82 -14.54 -1.94
C ASP A 332 17.09 -15.13 -2.56
N ASP A 333 18.19 -14.98 -1.84
CA ASP A 333 19.48 -15.54 -2.18
C ASP A 333 19.49 -17.07 -2.16
N GLU A 334 18.73 -17.70 -1.26
CA GLU A 334 18.67 -19.17 -1.20
C GLU A 334 17.98 -19.73 -2.45
N ALA A 335 16.94 -19.06 -2.94
CA ALA A 335 16.26 -19.42 -4.19
C ALA A 335 17.22 -19.40 -5.38
N VAL A 336 18.05 -18.36 -5.48
CA VAL A 336 19.09 -18.24 -6.50
C VAL A 336 20.05 -19.42 -6.46
N GLU A 337 20.56 -19.76 -5.28
CA GLU A 337 21.49 -20.87 -5.12
C GLU A 337 20.85 -22.23 -5.42
N MET A 338 19.57 -22.42 -5.08
CA MET A 338 18.82 -23.62 -5.47
C MET A 338 18.67 -23.72 -7.00
N ILE A 339 18.34 -22.63 -7.69
CA ILE A 339 18.26 -22.61 -9.15
C ILE A 339 19.62 -22.95 -9.77
N LYS A 340 20.70 -22.27 -9.33
CA LYS A 340 22.08 -22.53 -9.80
C LYS A 340 22.44 -24.02 -9.66
N LYS A 341 22.24 -24.60 -8.48
CA LYS A 341 22.53 -26.02 -8.21
C LYS A 341 21.75 -26.95 -9.14
N ASN A 342 20.46 -26.67 -9.36
CA ASN A 342 19.64 -27.48 -10.26
C ASN A 342 20.11 -27.38 -11.71
N LEU A 343 20.49 -26.19 -12.19
CA LEU A 343 20.98 -26.02 -13.55
C LEU A 343 22.34 -26.70 -13.78
N ILE A 344 23.26 -26.59 -12.81
CA ILE A 344 24.58 -27.24 -12.86
C ILE A 344 24.43 -28.77 -12.81
N TYR A 345 23.60 -29.30 -11.91
CA TYR A 345 23.39 -30.74 -11.79
C TYR A 345 22.87 -31.38 -13.09
N ASN A 346 22.06 -30.63 -13.85
CA ASN A 346 21.53 -31.05 -15.14
C ASN A 346 22.41 -30.66 -16.34
N GLN A 347 23.65 -30.20 -16.09
CA GLN A 347 24.67 -29.91 -17.11
C GLN A 347 24.25 -28.89 -18.19
N TYR A 348 23.44 -27.89 -17.83
CA TYR A 348 23.09 -26.82 -18.77
C TYR A 348 24.28 -25.89 -19.03
N ASN A 349 24.40 -25.39 -20.27
CA ASN A 349 25.35 -24.32 -20.60
C ASN A 349 24.83 -22.99 -20.01
N LEU A 350 25.63 -22.37 -19.12
CA LEU A 350 25.26 -21.17 -18.37
C LEU A 350 25.94 -19.89 -18.88
N GLU A 351 26.63 -19.93 -20.02
CA GLU A 351 27.40 -18.80 -20.57
C GLU A 351 26.58 -17.49 -20.66
N ASN A 352 25.30 -17.60 -21.00
CA ASN A 352 24.38 -16.47 -21.15
C ASN A 352 23.48 -16.22 -19.93
N LEU A 353 23.74 -16.87 -18.79
CA LEU A 353 22.94 -16.72 -17.58
C LEU A 353 23.71 -15.93 -16.52
N TYR A 354 23.11 -14.83 -16.08
CA TYR A 354 23.61 -14.00 -14.99
C TYR A 354 22.58 -13.96 -13.86
N PHE A 355 23.05 -13.78 -12.64
CA PHE A 355 22.20 -13.48 -11.49
C PHE A 355 22.51 -12.07 -11.03
N SER A 356 21.48 -11.28 -10.72
CA SER A 356 21.66 -9.88 -10.36
C SER A 356 22.55 -9.72 -9.12
N LYS A 357 22.43 -10.63 -8.16
CA LYS A 357 23.30 -10.71 -6.96
C LYS A 357 24.79 -10.76 -7.30
N ASP A 358 25.16 -11.48 -8.37
CA ASP A 358 26.56 -11.63 -8.79
C ASP A 358 27.07 -10.36 -9.51
N LEU A 359 26.15 -9.52 -10.00
CA LEU A 359 26.44 -8.24 -10.66
C LEU A 359 26.44 -7.06 -9.68
N THR A 360 25.76 -7.20 -8.53
CA THR A 360 25.70 -6.17 -7.49
C THR A 360 27.07 -5.96 -6.82
N PRO A 361 27.56 -4.72 -6.72
CA PRO A 361 28.74 -4.42 -5.90
C PRO A 361 28.53 -4.74 -4.41
N LYS A 362 29.46 -5.48 -3.80
CA LYS A 362 29.36 -5.96 -2.42
C LYS A 362 29.31 -4.87 -1.34
N TYR A 363 29.72 -3.65 -1.66
CA TYR A 363 29.72 -2.53 -0.72
C TYR A 363 28.37 -1.80 -0.63
N LEU A 364 27.41 -2.12 -1.50
CA LEU A 364 26.09 -1.48 -1.45
C LEU A 364 25.32 -1.94 -0.20
N SER A 365 24.61 -1.00 0.43
CA SER A 365 23.62 -1.34 1.47
C SER A 365 22.46 -2.17 0.90
N ILE A 366 21.60 -2.71 1.77
CA ILE A 366 20.41 -3.46 1.34
C ILE A 366 19.48 -2.56 0.51
N GLU A 367 19.26 -1.32 0.95
CA GLU A 367 18.40 -0.34 0.29
C GLU A 367 18.99 0.10 -1.06
N GLU A 368 20.30 0.32 -1.11
CA GLU A 368 21.02 0.62 -2.35
C GLU A 368 20.96 -0.54 -3.34
N ASN A 369 21.03 -1.78 -2.85
CA ASN A 369 20.91 -2.99 -3.66
C ASN A 369 19.50 -3.12 -4.25
N ILE A 370 18.44 -2.76 -3.50
CA ILE A 370 17.07 -2.70 -4.02
C ILE A 370 17.00 -1.69 -5.18
N PHE A 371 17.57 -0.49 -5.00
CA PHE A 371 17.63 0.52 -6.06
C PHE A 371 18.45 0.05 -7.27
N PHE A 372 19.62 -0.56 -7.05
CA PHE A 372 20.46 -1.13 -8.09
C PHE A 372 19.70 -2.17 -8.93
N ASN A 373 19.05 -3.14 -8.27
CA ASN A 373 18.27 -4.17 -8.94
C ASN A 373 17.10 -3.56 -9.74
N PHE A 374 16.43 -2.54 -9.19
CA PHE A 374 15.33 -1.86 -9.87
C PHE A 374 15.82 -1.17 -11.15
N GLN A 375 16.92 -0.41 -11.05
CA GLN A 375 17.53 0.28 -12.18
C GLN A 375 17.98 -0.71 -13.25
N LEU A 376 18.68 -1.79 -12.85
CA LEU A 376 19.13 -2.80 -13.80
C LEU A 376 17.93 -3.51 -14.45
N LEU A 377 16.91 -3.92 -13.69
CA LEU A 377 15.69 -4.53 -14.24
C LEU A 377 15.01 -3.63 -15.27
N SER A 378 14.97 -2.31 -15.05
CA SER A 378 14.39 -1.35 -16.00
C SER A 378 15.13 -1.25 -17.35
N LYS A 379 16.36 -1.77 -17.45
CA LYS A 379 17.14 -1.84 -18.70
C LYS A 379 16.83 -3.06 -19.55
N SER A 380 16.06 -4.00 -19.04
CA SER A 380 15.72 -5.21 -19.76
C SER A 380 14.80 -4.94 -20.95
N ARG A 381 14.96 -5.72 -22.02
CA ARG A 381 14.08 -5.63 -23.19
C ARG A 381 12.76 -6.39 -22.99
N TYR A 382 12.82 -7.49 -22.25
CA TYR A 382 11.70 -8.35 -21.90
C TYR A 382 11.80 -8.71 -20.42
N ILE A 383 10.66 -8.73 -19.72
CA ILE A 383 10.61 -9.08 -18.30
C ILE A 383 9.57 -10.18 -18.08
N TYR A 384 10.02 -11.31 -17.55
CA TYR A 384 9.18 -12.37 -17.01
C TYR A 384 9.10 -12.24 -15.48
N GLY A 385 7.97 -12.56 -14.85
CA GLY A 385 7.88 -12.55 -13.38
C GLY A 385 6.51 -12.94 -12.84
N SER A 386 6.31 -12.75 -11.53
CA SER A 386 5.00 -12.96 -10.89
C SER A 386 3.97 -11.90 -11.30
N GLN A 387 2.67 -12.26 -11.22
CA GLN A 387 1.57 -11.48 -11.80
C GLN A 387 1.52 -10.03 -11.32
N TRP A 388 1.59 -9.83 -10.01
CA TRP A 388 1.28 -8.54 -9.38
C TRP A 388 2.49 -7.89 -8.70
N SER A 389 3.72 -8.22 -9.14
CA SER A 389 4.91 -7.56 -8.61
C SER A 389 4.98 -6.10 -9.09
N THR A 390 4.67 -5.17 -8.19
CA THR A 390 4.83 -3.72 -8.41
C THR A 390 6.25 -3.35 -8.86
N PHE A 391 7.25 -4.05 -8.32
CA PHE A 391 8.66 -3.89 -8.67
C PHE A 391 8.91 -4.18 -10.15
N ARG A 392 8.43 -5.33 -10.63
CA ARG A 392 8.53 -5.74 -12.04
C ARG A 392 7.78 -4.78 -12.94
N ILE A 393 6.50 -4.54 -12.64
CA ILE A 393 5.59 -3.79 -13.51
C ILE A 393 6.09 -2.37 -13.69
N LEU A 394 6.47 -1.69 -12.60
CA LEU A 394 6.99 -0.33 -12.68
C LEU A 394 8.33 -0.27 -13.41
N ALA A 395 9.24 -1.23 -13.20
CA ALA A 395 10.52 -1.26 -13.89
C ALA A 395 10.33 -1.33 -15.42
N GLY A 396 9.40 -2.17 -15.90
CA GLY A 396 9.07 -2.22 -17.32
C GLY A 396 8.38 -0.95 -17.83
N PHE A 397 7.59 -0.28 -16.99
CA PHE A 397 6.92 0.99 -17.33
C PHE A 397 7.90 2.15 -17.48
N LEU A 398 8.92 2.19 -16.63
CA LEU A 398 9.94 3.25 -16.63
C LEU A 398 11.07 2.99 -17.63
N GLY A 399 11.27 1.72 -18.01
CA GLY A 399 12.25 1.29 -18.98
C GLY A 399 11.84 1.43 -20.44
N GLU A 400 12.68 0.87 -21.31
CA GLU A 400 12.40 0.64 -22.74
C GLU A 400 11.94 -0.80 -22.99
N CYS A 401 11.25 -1.38 -22.00
CA CYS A 401 10.76 -2.74 -22.07
C CYS A 401 9.74 -2.88 -23.21
N LYS A 402 9.96 -3.84 -24.10
CA LYS A 402 9.05 -4.11 -25.23
C LYS A 402 7.85 -4.94 -24.80
N LYS A 403 8.04 -5.84 -23.83
CA LYS A 403 6.99 -6.73 -23.34
C LYS A 403 7.28 -7.21 -21.93
N GLN A 404 6.26 -7.21 -21.11
CA GLN A 404 6.26 -7.84 -19.79
C GLN A 404 5.29 -9.02 -19.83
N GLU A 405 5.69 -10.16 -19.25
CA GLU A 405 4.86 -11.36 -19.16
C GLU A 405 4.82 -11.87 -17.73
N ALA A 406 3.62 -12.19 -17.25
CA ALA A 406 3.48 -12.92 -16.02
C ALA A 406 3.57 -14.42 -16.26
N ILE A 407 3.90 -15.16 -15.20
CA ILE A 407 3.91 -16.63 -15.20
C ILE A 407 2.61 -17.23 -15.75
N LEU A 408 1.47 -16.61 -15.40
CA LEU A 408 0.13 -17.04 -15.83
C LEU A 408 -0.08 -16.85 -17.33
N ASP A 409 0.66 -15.92 -17.94
CA ASP A 409 0.65 -15.65 -19.38
C ASP A 409 1.74 -16.44 -20.13
N THR A 410 2.76 -16.94 -19.42
CA THR A 410 3.91 -17.65 -20.01
C THR A 410 3.61 -19.13 -20.23
N PHE A 411 2.90 -19.75 -19.30
CA PHE A 411 2.51 -21.17 -19.36
C PHE A 411 1.00 -21.26 -19.07
N THR A 412 0.27 -22.08 -19.83
CA THR A 412 -1.13 -22.42 -19.53
C THR A 412 -1.24 -23.11 -18.17
N TYR A 413 -2.43 -23.13 -17.57
CA TYR A 413 -2.62 -23.82 -16.29
C TYR A 413 -2.30 -25.32 -16.34
N ASP A 414 -2.62 -26.00 -17.45
CA ASP A 414 -2.23 -27.40 -17.66
C ASP A 414 -0.72 -27.57 -17.74
N GLU A 415 -0.01 -26.72 -18.49
CA GLU A 415 1.45 -26.75 -18.56
C GLU A 415 2.07 -26.47 -17.19
N GLN A 416 1.58 -25.47 -16.47
CA GLN A 416 2.06 -25.16 -15.12
C GLN A 416 1.90 -26.36 -14.19
N TYR A 417 0.71 -26.98 -14.20
CA TYR A 417 0.43 -28.16 -13.38
C TYR A 417 1.34 -29.33 -13.74
N GLN A 418 1.55 -29.58 -15.03
CA GLN A 418 2.40 -30.67 -15.52
C GLN A 418 3.87 -30.44 -15.15
N ILE A 419 4.41 -29.26 -15.46
CA ILE A 419 5.79 -28.89 -15.14
C ILE A 419 6.02 -29.02 -13.63
N LEU A 420 5.13 -28.47 -12.80
CA LEU A 420 5.27 -28.56 -11.35
C LEU A 420 5.19 -30.00 -10.86
N SER A 421 4.22 -30.79 -11.33
CA SER A 421 4.02 -32.17 -10.89
C SER A 421 5.23 -33.05 -11.23
N ASP A 422 5.73 -32.95 -12.46
CA ASP A 422 6.89 -33.71 -12.94
C ASP A 422 8.17 -33.32 -12.21
N ASN A 423 8.31 -32.04 -11.88
CA ASN A 423 9.53 -31.50 -11.30
C ASN A 423 9.52 -31.41 -9.77
N LEU A 424 8.40 -31.72 -9.12
CA LEU A 424 8.25 -31.62 -7.66
C LEU A 424 9.26 -32.49 -6.90
N ARG A 425 9.80 -33.55 -7.51
CA ARG A 425 10.89 -34.37 -6.94
C ARG A 425 12.27 -34.05 -7.52
N SER A 426 12.36 -33.78 -8.83
CA SER A 426 13.64 -33.65 -9.54
C SER A 426 14.34 -32.33 -9.24
N VAL A 427 13.59 -31.23 -9.12
CA VAL A 427 14.14 -29.92 -8.74
C VAL A 427 14.39 -29.93 -7.24
N LYS A 428 15.67 -29.88 -6.84
CA LYS A 428 16.08 -29.91 -5.44
C LYS A 428 15.88 -28.53 -4.81
N THR A 429 14.88 -28.41 -3.94
CA THR A 429 14.64 -27.21 -3.14
C THR A 429 14.54 -27.56 -1.65
N ASN A 430 14.59 -26.54 -0.79
CA ASN A 430 14.32 -26.71 0.64
C ASN A 430 12.82 -27.04 0.89
N ARG A 431 12.49 -27.38 2.14
CA ARG A 431 11.14 -27.79 2.53
C ARG A 431 10.10 -26.67 2.34
N SER A 432 10.45 -25.43 2.64
CA SER A 432 9.55 -24.28 2.49
C SER A 432 9.11 -24.10 1.03
N TYR A 433 10.06 -24.15 0.09
CA TYR A 433 9.76 -24.09 -1.34
C TYR A 433 8.99 -25.31 -1.85
N LYS A 434 9.22 -26.52 -1.28
CA LYS A 434 8.40 -27.69 -1.61
C LYS A 434 6.97 -27.57 -1.10
N ALA A 435 6.77 -27.01 0.10
CA ALA A 435 5.44 -26.71 0.61
C ALA A 435 4.74 -25.68 -0.28
N ALA A 436 5.40 -24.57 -0.61
CA ALA A 436 4.87 -23.52 -1.49
C ALA A 436 4.51 -24.06 -2.89
N SER A 437 5.31 -24.96 -3.44
CA SER A 437 5.01 -25.63 -4.72
C SER A 437 3.76 -26.51 -4.64
N CYS A 438 3.54 -27.20 -3.52
CA CYS A 438 2.30 -27.96 -3.30
C CYS A 438 1.08 -27.04 -3.14
N MET A 439 1.23 -25.89 -2.50
CA MET A 439 0.17 -24.88 -2.40
C MET A 439 -0.21 -24.32 -3.77
N TYR A 440 0.79 -23.97 -4.58
CA TYR A 440 0.58 -23.48 -5.93
C TYR A 440 -0.07 -24.54 -6.82
N LEU A 441 0.42 -25.79 -6.77
CA LEU A 441 -0.17 -26.94 -7.46
C LEU A 441 -1.64 -27.15 -7.08
N TYR A 442 -2.00 -26.99 -5.80
CA TYR A 442 -3.39 -27.07 -5.37
C TYR A 442 -4.25 -25.97 -6.02
N VAL A 443 -3.78 -24.71 -6.02
CA VAL A 443 -4.53 -23.59 -6.61
C VAL A 443 -4.73 -23.78 -8.11
N ILE A 444 -3.66 -24.11 -8.85
CA ILE A 444 -3.76 -24.38 -10.29
C ILE A 444 -4.61 -25.62 -10.56
N GLY A 445 -4.46 -26.67 -9.75
CA GLY A 445 -5.27 -27.89 -9.86
C GLY A 445 -6.77 -27.62 -9.68
N ARG A 446 -7.15 -26.68 -8.81
CA ARG A 446 -8.54 -26.21 -8.70
C ARG A 446 -9.00 -25.46 -9.95
N ASN A 447 -8.16 -24.64 -10.56
CA ASN A 447 -8.50 -23.87 -11.76
C ASN A 447 -8.70 -24.72 -13.02
N ILE A 448 -8.20 -25.96 -13.03
CA ILE A 448 -8.36 -26.93 -14.12
C ILE A 448 -9.20 -28.15 -13.70
N ASP A 449 -10.00 -27.99 -12.64
CA ASP A 449 -10.95 -29.01 -12.15
C ASP A 449 -10.34 -30.40 -11.90
N LYS A 450 -9.12 -30.45 -11.34
CA LYS A 450 -8.53 -31.73 -10.91
C LYS A 450 -9.38 -32.39 -9.84
N ASP A 451 -9.36 -33.72 -9.88
CA ASP A 451 -10.01 -34.58 -8.89
C ASP A 451 -9.65 -34.19 -7.44
N LYS A 452 -10.67 -34.15 -6.58
CA LYS A 452 -10.54 -33.67 -5.20
C LYS A 452 -9.65 -34.59 -4.36
N GLU A 453 -9.68 -35.91 -4.58
CA GLU A 453 -8.77 -36.81 -3.87
C GLU A 453 -7.32 -36.57 -4.27
N CYS A 454 -7.07 -36.30 -5.56
CA CYS A 454 -5.76 -35.87 -6.05
C CYS A 454 -5.28 -34.60 -5.34
N LEU A 455 -6.15 -33.59 -5.23
CA LEU A 455 -5.84 -32.34 -4.54
C LEU A 455 -5.56 -32.56 -3.04
N ILE A 456 -6.33 -33.41 -2.35
CA ILE A 456 -6.05 -33.79 -0.95
C ILE A 456 -4.67 -34.44 -0.82
N LYS A 457 -4.27 -35.32 -1.76
CA LYS A 457 -2.93 -35.93 -1.75
C LYS A 457 -1.82 -34.88 -1.89
N ILE A 458 -2.02 -33.86 -2.73
CA ILE A 458 -1.09 -32.73 -2.89
C ILE A 458 -1.01 -31.93 -1.58
N LEU A 459 -2.15 -31.55 -0.99
CA LEU A 459 -2.20 -30.79 0.26
C LEU A 459 -1.53 -31.56 1.42
N ARG A 460 -1.80 -32.86 1.57
CA ARG A 460 -1.14 -33.71 2.59
C ARG A 460 0.35 -33.83 2.35
N LYS A 461 0.82 -33.82 1.10
CA LYS A 461 2.25 -33.78 0.78
C LYS A 461 2.86 -32.43 1.18
N GLY A 462 2.19 -31.32 0.88
CA GLY A 462 2.60 -29.98 1.29
C GLY A 462 2.70 -29.82 2.81
N PHE A 463 1.68 -30.28 3.54
CA PHE A 463 1.65 -30.25 5.00
C PHE A 463 2.79 -31.07 5.64
N ARG A 464 3.22 -32.17 5.00
CA ARG A 464 4.41 -32.90 5.47
C ARG A 464 5.67 -32.05 5.35
N TYR A 465 5.80 -31.20 4.34
CA TYR A 465 6.96 -30.32 4.20
C TYR A 465 6.93 -29.15 5.20
N ASP A 466 5.76 -28.55 5.43
CA ASP A 466 5.53 -27.51 6.45
C ASP A 466 4.35 -27.87 7.39
N PRO A 467 4.61 -28.63 8.48
CA PRO A 467 3.58 -29.04 9.43
C PRO A 467 3.03 -27.91 10.31
N LYS A 468 3.63 -26.72 10.27
CA LYS A 468 3.16 -25.55 11.03
C LYS A 468 2.11 -24.76 10.25
N ASN A 469 2.08 -24.88 8.93
CA ASN A 469 1.12 -24.17 8.10
C ASN A 469 -0.23 -24.89 8.08
N LEU A 470 -1.16 -24.41 8.92
CA LEU A 470 -2.50 -24.97 9.06
C LEU A 470 -3.43 -24.62 7.89
N SER A 471 -3.03 -23.76 6.95
CA SER A 471 -3.84 -23.48 5.75
C SER A 471 -4.06 -24.76 4.92
N PHE A 472 -3.10 -25.69 4.92
CA PHE A 472 -3.28 -27.01 4.31
C PHE A 472 -4.45 -27.77 4.92
N LYS A 473 -4.59 -27.74 6.24
CA LYS A 473 -5.68 -28.41 6.94
C LYS A 473 -7.03 -27.77 6.64
N ILE A 474 -7.10 -26.43 6.61
CA ILE A 474 -8.29 -25.69 6.21
C ILE A 474 -8.75 -26.14 4.81
N LYS A 475 -7.86 -26.15 3.82
CA LYS A 475 -8.18 -26.56 2.44
C LYS A 475 -8.49 -28.05 2.30
N ILE A 476 -7.88 -28.92 3.11
CA ILE A 476 -8.23 -30.36 3.14
C ILE A 476 -9.66 -30.54 3.65
N ILE A 477 -10.03 -29.90 4.76
CA ILE A 477 -11.37 -29.96 5.34
C ILE A 477 -12.41 -29.44 4.34
N ASP A 478 -12.11 -28.33 3.66
CA ASP A 478 -12.96 -27.76 2.62
C ASP A 478 -13.30 -28.78 1.51
N LEU A 479 -12.29 -29.49 0.99
CA LEU A 479 -12.51 -30.55 0.02
C LEU A 479 -13.26 -31.76 0.59
N LEU A 480 -13.04 -32.10 1.87
CA LEU A 480 -13.70 -33.23 2.52
C LEU A 480 -15.18 -32.97 2.75
N PHE A 481 -15.63 -31.73 2.96
CA PHE A 481 -17.07 -31.44 3.03
C PHE A 481 -17.82 -31.89 1.77
N GLU A 482 -17.17 -31.85 0.61
CA GLU A 482 -17.76 -32.29 -0.66
C GLU A 482 -17.60 -33.80 -0.94
N LEU A 483 -16.68 -34.49 -0.26
CA LEU A 483 -16.37 -35.91 -0.49
C LEU A 483 -16.94 -36.82 0.60
N ASP A 484 -16.69 -36.45 1.86
CA ASP A 484 -16.94 -37.26 3.05
C ASP A 484 -16.94 -36.37 4.30
N VAL A 485 -18.12 -35.93 4.71
CA VAL A 485 -18.31 -35.02 5.87
C VAL A 485 -17.85 -35.68 7.17
N VAL A 486 -17.92 -37.01 7.29
CA VAL A 486 -17.43 -37.74 8.47
C VAL A 486 -15.91 -37.59 8.57
N LYS A 487 -15.19 -37.68 7.46
CA LYS A 487 -13.74 -37.41 7.46
C LYS A 487 -13.42 -35.94 7.76
N ALA A 488 -14.23 -34.99 7.30
CA ALA A 488 -14.06 -33.58 7.65
C ALA A 488 -14.17 -33.38 9.17
N GLU A 489 -15.21 -33.93 9.80
CA GLU A 489 -15.41 -33.94 11.25
C GLU A 489 -14.21 -34.52 11.99
N CYS A 490 -13.72 -35.70 11.57
CA CYS A 490 -12.55 -36.33 12.19
C CYS A 490 -11.27 -35.50 12.05
N GLU A 491 -11.03 -34.85 10.90
CA GLU A 491 -9.87 -33.98 10.72
C GLU A 491 -9.94 -32.75 11.65
N ILE A 492 -11.13 -32.16 11.82
CA ILE A 492 -11.32 -31.04 12.76
C ILE A 492 -11.07 -31.50 14.20
N LYS A 493 -11.66 -32.62 14.61
CA LYS A 493 -11.45 -33.23 15.93
C LYS A 493 -9.95 -33.36 16.25
N ASN A 494 -9.17 -33.93 15.33
CA ASN A 494 -7.73 -34.10 15.49
C ASN A 494 -6.97 -32.77 15.64
N ILE A 495 -7.34 -31.74 14.87
CA ILE A 495 -6.72 -30.41 14.97
C ILE A 495 -7.01 -29.77 16.33
N PHE A 496 -8.21 -29.96 16.88
CA PHE A 496 -8.57 -29.37 18.17
C PHE A 496 -7.81 -29.99 19.35
N PHE A 497 -7.38 -31.24 19.25
CA PHE A 497 -6.48 -31.85 20.24
C PHE A 497 -5.05 -31.28 20.18
N GLU A 498 -4.52 -31.03 18.99
CA GLU A 498 -3.10 -30.70 18.84
C GLU A 498 -2.79 -29.21 18.68
N LYS A 499 -3.65 -28.45 17.97
CA LYS A 499 -3.32 -27.13 17.39
C LYS A 499 -4.49 -26.14 17.35
N LYS A 500 -5.46 -26.26 18.27
CA LYS A 500 -6.72 -25.49 18.25
C LYS A 500 -6.56 -23.97 18.08
N TYR A 501 -5.69 -23.33 18.86
CA TYR A 501 -5.54 -21.86 18.88
C TYR A 501 -5.06 -21.34 17.53
N GLY A 502 -3.97 -21.91 17.00
CA GLY A 502 -3.42 -21.49 15.71
C GLY A 502 -4.35 -21.79 14.53
N PHE A 503 -5.21 -22.82 14.64
CA PHE A 503 -6.19 -23.10 13.59
C PHE A 503 -7.28 -22.03 13.53
N ILE A 504 -7.87 -21.68 14.68
CA ILE A 504 -8.92 -20.65 14.74
C ILE A 504 -8.33 -19.28 14.39
N GLU A 505 -7.19 -18.90 14.96
CA GLU A 505 -6.53 -17.64 14.61
C GLU A 505 -6.31 -17.51 13.10
N LEU A 506 -5.87 -18.60 12.45
CA LEU A 506 -5.69 -18.61 11.00
C LEU A 506 -7.02 -18.57 10.24
N LEU A 507 -8.04 -19.34 10.64
CA LEU A 507 -9.34 -19.38 9.97
C LEU A 507 -10.04 -18.00 9.97
N PHE A 508 -9.82 -17.20 11.01
CA PHE A 508 -10.35 -15.84 11.17
C PHE A 508 -9.33 -14.74 10.86
N SER A 509 -8.21 -15.08 10.20
CA SER A 509 -7.17 -14.11 9.88
C SER A 509 -7.62 -13.13 8.77
N LYS A 510 -7.31 -11.84 8.98
CA LYS A 510 -7.46 -10.77 8.00
C LYS A 510 -6.07 -10.31 7.57
N PHE A 511 -5.76 -10.46 6.29
CA PHE A 511 -4.53 -9.90 5.71
C PHE A 511 -4.88 -8.80 4.69
N TYR A 512 -5.18 -9.15 3.44
CA TYR A 512 -5.80 -8.18 2.50
C TYR A 512 -7.32 -8.18 2.60
N LYS A 513 -7.86 -9.32 2.98
CA LYS A 513 -9.27 -9.62 3.17
C LYS A 513 -9.39 -10.70 4.24
N MET A 514 -10.61 -11.13 4.53
CA MET A 514 -10.82 -12.37 5.27
C MET A 514 -10.34 -13.54 4.41
N GLU A 515 -9.19 -14.11 4.77
CA GLU A 515 -8.43 -14.98 3.86
C GLU A 515 -9.12 -16.33 3.59
N PHE A 516 -9.93 -16.81 4.55
CA PHE A 516 -10.65 -18.08 4.49
C PHE A 516 -12.17 -17.94 4.62
N GLU A 517 -12.72 -16.76 4.28
CA GLU A 517 -14.16 -16.50 4.37
C GLU A 517 -15.00 -17.43 3.49
N MET A 518 -14.46 -17.87 2.34
CA MET A 518 -15.19 -18.76 1.43
C MET A 518 -15.43 -20.13 2.07
N GLU A 519 -14.45 -20.65 2.81
CA GLU A 519 -14.50 -21.94 3.49
C GLU A 519 -15.51 -21.96 4.63
N TRP A 520 -15.81 -20.81 5.25
CA TRP A 520 -16.80 -20.68 6.32
C TRP A 520 -18.18 -21.21 5.93
N ARG A 521 -18.54 -21.05 4.65
CA ARG A 521 -19.85 -21.49 4.11
C ARG A 521 -20.08 -22.97 4.31
N ASN A 522 -19.05 -23.79 4.15
CA ASN A 522 -19.18 -25.23 4.30
C ASN A 522 -19.38 -25.64 5.76
N TYR A 523 -18.70 -24.99 6.72
CA TYR A 523 -18.95 -25.23 8.14
C TYR A 523 -20.41 -24.92 8.52
N LEU A 524 -20.92 -23.76 8.12
CA LEU A 524 -22.31 -23.37 8.38
C LEU A 524 -23.32 -24.32 7.72
N LYS A 525 -23.05 -24.75 6.48
CA LYS A 525 -23.93 -25.64 5.71
C LYS A 525 -24.05 -27.03 6.33
N PHE A 526 -22.95 -27.60 6.80
CA PHE A 526 -22.91 -29.00 7.26
C PHE A 526 -23.09 -29.17 8.77
N ALA A 527 -23.13 -28.07 9.54
CA ALA A 527 -23.30 -28.12 10.99
C ALA A 527 -24.62 -28.78 11.43
N ASN A 528 -24.52 -29.80 12.27
CA ASN A 528 -25.64 -30.47 12.93
C ASN A 528 -25.12 -31.33 14.12
N LYS A 529 -26.05 -31.92 14.88
CA LYS A 529 -25.75 -32.72 16.08
C LYS A 529 -24.84 -33.94 15.85
N ASN A 530 -24.82 -34.51 14.65
CA ASN A 530 -23.94 -35.65 14.33
C ASN A 530 -22.50 -35.22 14.07
N TYR A 531 -22.27 -33.92 13.85
CA TYR A 531 -20.96 -33.32 13.57
C TYR A 531 -20.69 -32.18 14.56
N PRO A 532 -20.45 -32.51 15.84
CA PRO A 532 -20.30 -31.52 16.89
C PRO A 532 -19.07 -30.60 16.72
N TYR A 533 -17.95 -31.06 16.16
CA TYR A 533 -16.76 -30.23 15.91
C TYR A 533 -16.95 -29.28 14.71
N ILE A 534 -17.63 -29.71 13.64
CA ILE A 534 -18.08 -28.81 12.57
C ILE A 534 -19.02 -27.75 13.15
N SER A 535 -19.98 -28.16 13.99
CA SER A 535 -20.94 -27.25 14.63
C SER A 535 -20.28 -26.26 15.58
N LEU A 536 -19.20 -26.65 16.25
CA LEU A 536 -18.36 -25.77 17.07
C LEU A 536 -17.71 -24.65 16.26
N ILE A 537 -17.12 -24.95 15.11
CA ILE A 537 -16.55 -23.91 14.24
C ILE A 537 -17.66 -23.03 13.66
N ALA A 538 -18.77 -23.65 13.24
CA ALA A 538 -19.91 -22.93 12.68
C ALA A 538 -20.51 -21.92 13.67
N SER A 539 -20.60 -22.26 14.96
CA SER A 539 -21.09 -21.33 16.00
C SER A 539 -20.14 -20.14 16.19
N TYR A 540 -18.81 -20.35 16.12
CA TYR A 540 -17.82 -19.27 16.15
C TYR A 540 -17.91 -18.37 14.92
N ILE A 541 -18.12 -18.94 13.74
CA ILE A 541 -18.34 -18.17 12.51
C ILE A 541 -19.59 -17.31 12.65
N ALA A 542 -20.74 -17.90 13.02
CA ALA A 542 -22.00 -17.19 13.21
C ALA A 542 -21.87 -16.05 14.23
N PHE A 543 -21.17 -16.29 15.34
CA PHE A 543 -20.89 -15.24 16.32
C PHE A 543 -20.02 -14.12 15.74
N TYR A 544 -18.94 -14.46 15.02
CA TYR A 544 -18.02 -13.49 14.42
C TYR A 544 -18.70 -12.55 13.43
N ILE A 545 -19.64 -13.07 12.64
CA ILE A 545 -20.42 -12.25 11.68
C ILE A 545 -21.61 -11.51 12.31
N GLY A 546 -21.84 -11.67 13.62
CA GLY A 546 -22.92 -10.98 14.35
C GLY A 546 -24.27 -11.71 14.39
N ASP A 547 -24.35 -12.94 13.88
CA ASP A 547 -25.56 -13.78 13.91
C ASP A 547 -25.64 -14.60 15.22
N ILE A 548 -26.01 -13.89 16.30
CA ILE A 548 -26.04 -14.44 17.67
C ILE A 548 -27.08 -15.56 17.82
N GLU A 549 -28.25 -15.43 17.20
CA GLU A 549 -29.31 -16.43 17.29
C GLU A 549 -28.86 -17.76 16.69
N ASN A 550 -28.29 -17.72 15.48
CA ASN A 550 -27.79 -18.92 14.82
C ASN A 550 -26.57 -19.49 15.56
N SER A 551 -25.71 -18.65 16.13
CA SER A 551 -24.60 -19.09 16.98
C SER A 551 -25.08 -19.92 18.18
N LEU A 552 -26.10 -19.45 18.91
CA LEU A 552 -26.70 -20.18 20.04
C LEU A 552 -27.39 -21.48 19.62
N LYS A 553 -28.06 -21.47 18.46
CA LYS A 553 -28.63 -22.68 17.86
C LYS A 553 -27.55 -23.72 17.58
N LEU A 554 -26.44 -23.32 16.94
CA LEU A 554 -25.31 -24.20 16.62
C LEU A 554 -24.59 -24.69 17.89
N TYR A 555 -24.47 -23.84 18.91
CA TYR A 555 -23.97 -24.23 20.24
C TYR A 555 -24.76 -25.39 20.84
N SER A 556 -26.08 -25.41 20.66
CA SER A 556 -26.94 -26.49 21.17
C SER A 556 -26.63 -27.87 20.56
N TYR A 557 -25.87 -27.94 19.46
CA TYR A 557 -25.50 -29.19 18.81
C TYR A 557 -24.32 -29.92 19.44
N TYR A 558 -23.49 -29.21 20.21
CA TYR A 558 -22.30 -29.77 20.84
C TYR A 558 -22.16 -29.45 22.32
N LYS A 559 -23.04 -28.62 22.89
CA LYS A 559 -22.96 -28.21 24.31
C LYS A 559 -22.93 -29.38 25.30
N ASP A 560 -23.41 -30.56 24.91
CA ASP A 560 -23.47 -31.74 25.78
C ASP A 560 -22.32 -32.73 25.53
N ASP A 561 -21.44 -32.44 24.58
CA ASP A 561 -20.24 -33.24 24.29
C ASP A 561 -19.14 -32.94 25.34
N GLU A 562 -18.79 -33.94 26.14
CA GLU A 562 -17.81 -33.81 27.23
C GLU A 562 -16.39 -33.52 26.74
N GLU A 563 -15.98 -34.10 25.61
CA GLU A 563 -14.66 -33.84 25.02
C GLU A 563 -14.57 -32.38 24.56
N ILE A 564 -15.63 -31.85 23.95
CA ILE A 564 -15.67 -30.44 23.49
C ILE A 564 -15.80 -29.47 24.68
N LYS A 565 -16.55 -29.82 25.73
CA LYS A 565 -16.65 -29.02 26.96
C LYS A 565 -15.28 -28.80 27.60
N ASP A 566 -14.47 -29.84 27.73
CA ASP A 566 -13.10 -29.72 28.24
C ASP A 566 -12.25 -28.79 27.35
N ILE A 567 -12.39 -28.91 26.03
CA ILE A 567 -11.68 -28.10 25.04
C ILE A 567 -12.09 -26.61 25.06
N THR A 568 -13.37 -26.31 25.34
CA THR A 568 -13.97 -24.95 25.26
C THR A 568 -14.04 -24.20 26.59
N SER A 569 -13.92 -24.88 27.74
CA SER A 569 -14.03 -24.31 29.10
C SER A 569 -12.92 -23.33 29.51
N LYS A 570 -11.85 -23.19 28.69
CA LYS A 570 -10.76 -22.23 28.92
C LYS A 570 -10.87 -21.01 28.01
N VAL A 571 -11.53 -19.96 28.50
CA VAL A 571 -11.34 -18.53 28.15
C VAL A 571 -11.21 -18.21 26.65
N PHE A 572 -11.93 -18.91 25.77
CA PHE A 572 -11.72 -18.76 24.32
C PHE A 572 -12.56 -17.65 23.67
N MET A 573 -13.80 -17.48 24.16
CA MET A 573 -14.75 -16.49 23.62
C MET A 573 -14.38 -15.03 23.97
N CYS A 574 -13.61 -14.79 25.04
CA CYS A 574 -13.21 -13.43 25.43
C CYS A 574 -11.89 -12.98 24.77
N GLU A 575 -10.88 -13.83 24.65
CA GLU A 575 -9.53 -13.41 24.23
C GLU A 575 -9.37 -13.21 22.71
N ILE A 576 -9.97 -14.09 21.89
CA ILE A 576 -9.94 -13.93 20.43
C ILE A 576 -10.78 -12.72 19.99
N PHE A 577 -11.92 -12.52 20.65
CA PHE A 577 -12.82 -11.42 20.31
C PHE A 577 -12.38 -10.09 20.91
N GLN A 578 -11.72 -10.02 22.08
CA GLN A 578 -11.11 -8.77 22.55
C GLN A 578 -9.98 -8.28 21.62
N LYS A 579 -9.17 -9.17 21.04
CA LYS A 579 -8.13 -8.79 20.06
C LYS A 579 -8.70 -8.32 18.71
N ASN A 580 -9.82 -8.88 18.26
CA ASN A 580 -10.45 -8.54 16.98
C ASN A 580 -11.52 -7.43 17.06
N PHE A 581 -12.14 -7.20 18.25
CA PHE A 581 -13.07 -6.08 18.47
C PHE A 581 -12.41 -4.71 18.31
N TYR A 582 -11.10 -4.61 18.56
CA TYR A 582 -10.35 -3.37 18.35
C TYR A 582 -10.35 -2.94 16.87
N TYR A 583 -10.43 -3.89 15.93
CA TYR A 583 -10.50 -3.62 14.50
C TYR A 583 -11.94 -3.45 13.97
N LEU A 584 -12.92 -4.16 14.54
CA LEU A 584 -14.34 -4.03 14.18
C LEU A 584 -14.96 -2.70 14.63
N ASN A 585 -14.50 -2.11 15.73
CA ASN A 585 -15.00 -0.82 16.19
C ASN A 585 -14.54 0.37 15.32
N GLN A 586 -13.51 0.24 14.48
CA GLN A 586 -13.17 1.32 13.53
C GLN A 586 -14.18 1.39 12.37
N GLU A 587 -14.62 0.26 11.81
CA GLU A 587 -15.59 0.25 10.69
C GLU A 587 -17.03 0.61 11.11
N ILE A 588 -17.41 0.38 12.38
CA ILE A 588 -18.75 0.72 12.89
C ILE A 588 -18.84 2.19 13.33
N ILE A 589 -17.74 2.78 13.80
CA ILE A 589 -17.68 4.21 14.12
C ILE A 589 -17.70 5.04 12.82
N ASP A 590 -17.06 4.57 11.74
CA ASP A 590 -17.03 5.27 10.45
C ASP A 590 -18.33 5.19 9.64
N LYS A 591 -19.31 4.36 10.04
CA LYS A 591 -20.63 4.29 9.41
C LYS A 591 -21.71 5.12 10.13
N ASN A 592 -21.41 5.67 11.31
CA ASN A 592 -22.37 6.39 12.15
C ASN A 592 -21.92 7.80 12.57
N ILE A 593 -20.95 8.39 11.87
CA ILE A 593 -20.59 9.83 11.93
C ILE A 593 -20.55 10.33 10.49
#